data_AF-A0A9P9J1N6-F1
#
_entry.id   AF-A0A9P9J1N6-F1
#
_cell.length_a   1.000
_cell.length_b   1.000
_cell.length_c   1.000
_cell.angle_alpha   90.00
_cell.angle_beta   90.00
_cell.angle_gamma   90.00
#
_symmetry.space_group_name_H-M   'P 1'
#
loop_
_entity.id
_entity.type
_entity.pdbx_description
1 polymer ?
#
loop_
_entity_poly.entity_id
_entity_poly.type
_entity_poly.pdbx_seq_one_letter_code
_entity_poly.pdbx_strand_id
1 'polypeptide(L)'
;MHDITTILQILNLLIGMLSTAVLGLAIHTIILKDRFDPILPQNVKGTSLGLLMWPGVGGIVDMVLFIAVLVLGRQERYKRKKSYQCLFLFVAGFVFLRPFVVLVYTYVEYGSAVKDSTVLGDAGYMTVESWACSVGLVDGASMLCREVRAARYLLIPIVVLAAVLVGVAGWIWKVSWRKREVKDERNSNQE
;
A
#
# COMPACT_ATOMS: atom_id res chain seq x y z
N MET A 1 22.31 10.60 -13.43
CA MET A 1 21.72 9.24 -13.27
C MET A 1 21.77 8.77 -11.82
N HIS A 2 22.79 9.17 -11.05
CA HIS A 2 22.86 8.94 -9.60
C HIS A 2 21.68 9.57 -8.84
N ASP A 3 21.27 10.79 -9.20
CA ASP A 3 20.22 11.53 -8.47
C ASP A 3 18.86 10.83 -8.53
N ILE A 4 18.51 10.27 -9.69
CA ILE A 4 17.23 9.58 -9.90
C ILE A 4 17.15 8.27 -9.12
N THR A 5 18.24 7.51 -9.07
CA THR A 5 18.30 6.28 -8.27
C THR A 5 18.18 6.58 -6.77
N THR A 6 18.76 7.69 -6.32
CA THR A 6 18.64 8.15 -4.93
C THR A 6 17.19 8.53 -4.61
N ILE A 7 16.52 9.27 -5.50
CA ILE A 7 15.10 9.63 -5.32
C ILE A 7 14.22 8.37 -5.21
N LEU A 8 14.43 7.39 -6.08
CA LEU A 8 13.69 6.11 -6.03
C LEU A 8 13.92 5.36 -4.72
N GLN A 9 15.15 5.35 -4.20
CA GLN A 9 15.48 4.72 -2.91
C GLN A 9 14.82 5.44 -1.73
N ILE A 10 14.86 6.78 -1.72
CA ILE A 10 14.23 7.59 -0.67
C ILE A 10 12.71 7.35 -0.67
N LEU A 11 12.05 7.39 -1.83
CA LEU A 11 10.62 7.13 -1.95
C LEU A 11 10.26 5.71 -1.49
N ASN A 12 11.02 4.70 -1.90
CA ASN A 12 10.79 3.32 -1.47
C ASN A 12 10.99 3.15 0.04
N LEU A 13 11.99 3.81 0.63
CA LEU A 13 12.23 3.78 2.07
C LEU A 13 11.11 4.47 2.84
N LEU A 14 10.61 5.61 2.36
CA LEU A 14 9.44 6.29 2.94
C LEU A 14 8.19 5.41 2.91
N ILE A 15 7.90 4.76 1.77
CA ILE A 15 6.79 3.80 1.65
C ILE A 15 6.97 2.64 2.63
N GLY A 16 8.19 2.09 2.75
CA GLY A 16 8.51 1.03 3.71
C GLY A 16 8.27 1.46 5.16
N MET A 17 8.73 2.64 5.57
CA MET A 17 8.52 3.17 6.92
C MET A 17 7.03 3.35 7.24
N LEU A 18 6.26 3.92 6.30
CA LEU A 18 4.81 4.07 6.46
C LEU A 18 4.09 2.72 6.52
N SER A 19 4.53 1.73 5.72
CA SER A 19 3.98 0.37 5.74
C SER A 19 4.25 -0.32 7.08
N THR A 20 5.46 -0.17 7.63
CA THR A 20 5.80 -0.67 8.97
C THR A 20 4.96 0.01 10.05
N ALA A 21 4.68 1.31 9.94
CA ALA A 21 3.79 2.01 10.86
C ALA A 21 2.36 1.47 10.79
N VAL A 22 1.82 1.23 9.59
CA VAL A 22 0.50 0.60 9.39
C VAL A 22 0.48 -0.81 9.99
N LEU A 23 1.54 -1.60 9.79
CA LEU A 23 1.66 -2.93 10.38
C LEU A 23 1.70 -2.88 11.90
N GLY A 24 2.47 -1.97 12.49
CA GLY A 24 2.55 -1.76 13.93
C GLY A 24 1.19 -1.38 14.52
N LEU A 25 0.45 -0.47 13.87
CA LEU A 25 -0.91 -0.11 14.26
C LEU A 25 -1.87 -1.29 14.13
N ALA A 26 -1.78 -2.08 13.05
CA ALA A 26 -2.63 -3.26 12.86
C ALA A 26 -2.38 -4.33 13.92
N ILE A 27 -1.11 -4.63 14.23
CA ILE A 27 -0.72 -5.57 15.30
C ILE A 27 -1.22 -5.06 16.66
N HIS A 28 -1.00 -3.78 16.96
CA HIS A 28 -1.46 -3.19 18.22
C HIS A 28 -2.99 -3.25 18.35
N THR A 29 -3.71 -2.99 17.25
CA THR A 29 -5.17 -3.10 17.19
C THR A 29 -5.65 -4.54 17.39
N ILE A 30 -4.94 -5.55 16.87
CA ILE A 30 -5.27 -6.96 17.11
C ILE A 30 -5.09 -7.31 18.58
N ILE A 31 -3.97 -6.91 19.19
CA ILE A 31 -3.70 -7.16 20.61
C ILE A 31 -4.77 -6.50 21.48
N LEU A 32 -5.17 -5.27 21.15
CA LEU A 32 -6.25 -4.58 21.84
C LEU A 32 -7.59 -5.29 21.61
N LYS A 33 -7.89 -5.72 20.37
CA LYS A 33 -9.11 -6.45 20.04
C LYS A 33 -9.24 -7.73 20.86
N ASP A 34 -8.18 -8.52 20.99
CA ASP A 34 -8.21 -9.76 21.77
C ASP A 34 -8.60 -9.52 23.24
N ARG A 35 -8.34 -8.32 23.79
CA ARG A 35 -8.81 -7.95 25.13
C ARG A 35 -10.32 -7.66 25.21
N PHE A 36 -10.93 -7.31 24.08
CA PHE A 36 -12.36 -6.98 23.98
C PHE A 36 -13.20 -8.06 23.30
N ASP A 37 -12.59 -9.17 22.85
CA ASP A 37 -13.30 -10.33 22.28
C ASP A 37 -14.52 -10.81 23.09
N PRO A 38 -14.56 -10.82 24.45
CA PRO A 38 -15.77 -11.20 25.17
C PRO A 38 -16.95 -10.22 25.03
N ILE A 39 -16.70 -9.00 24.53
CA ILE A 39 -17.69 -7.91 24.38
C ILE A 39 -18.01 -7.66 22.90
N LEU A 40 -17.25 -8.26 21.97
CA LEU A 40 -17.50 -8.09 20.53
C LEU A 40 -18.75 -8.86 20.09
N PRO A 41 -19.71 -8.21 19.42
CA PRO A 41 -20.79 -8.92 18.76
C PRO A 41 -20.24 -9.84 17.67
N GLN A 42 -20.78 -11.06 17.55
CA GLN A 42 -20.35 -12.06 16.55
C GLN A 42 -20.46 -11.56 15.10
N ASN A 43 -21.21 -10.48 14.87
CA ASN A 43 -21.42 -9.86 13.56
C ASN A 43 -20.27 -8.93 13.13
N VAL A 44 -19.25 -8.69 13.98
CA VAL A 44 -18.11 -7.84 13.63
C VAL A 44 -17.10 -8.63 12.79
N LYS A 45 -17.01 -8.30 11.50
CA LYS A 45 -16.02 -8.95 10.62
C LYS A 45 -14.59 -8.55 10.96
N GLY A 46 -13.80 -9.53 11.40
CA GLY A 46 -12.35 -9.42 11.52
C GLY A 46 -11.61 -9.23 10.19
N THR A 47 -12.31 -9.34 9.06
CA THR A 47 -11.77 -9.17 7.71
C THR A 47 -11.07 -7.82 7.51
N SER A 48 -11.60 -6.74 8.11
CA SER A 48 -11.03 -5.39 8.03
C SER A 48 -9.60 -5.30 8.60
N LEU A 49 -9.30 -6.01 9.69
CA LEU A 49 -7.96 -6.06 10.29
C LEU A 49 -6.97 -6.86 9.43
N GLY A 50 -7.41 -8.00 8.91
CA GLY A 50 -6.60 -8.81 7.98
C GLY A 50 -6.26 -8.04 6.71
N LEU A 51 -7.19 -7.22 6.22
CA LEU A 51 -6.97 -6.34 5.07
C LEU A 51 -5.96 -5.23 5.34
N LEU A 52 -5.83 -4.74 6.58
CA LEU A 52 -4.82 -3.76 6.98
C LEU A 52 -3.43 -4.39 7.18
N MET A 53 -3.36 -5.66 7.59
CA MET A 53 -2.09 -6.40 7.65
C MET A 53 -1.48 -6.63 6.27
N TRP A 54 -2.32 -6.83 5.25
CA TRP A 54 -1.88 -7.08 3.88
C TRP A 54 -0.95 -6.00 3.30
N PRO A 55 -1.31 -4.69 3.28
CA PRO A 55 -0.42 -3.64 2.80
C PRO A 55 0.78 -3.42 3.74
N GLY A 56 0.63 -3.70 5.04
CA GLY A 56 1.74 -3.60 6.00
C GLY A 56 2.86 -4.61 5.70
N VAL A 57 2.54 -5.90 5.69
CA VAL A 57 3.50 -6.97 5.37
C VAL A 57 3.95 -6.88 3.92
N GLY A 58 3.00 -6.64 3.00
CA GLY A 58 3.28 -6.48 1.57
C GLY A 58 4.28 -5.36 1.29
N GLY A 59 4.12 -4.19 1.92
CA GLY A 59 5.03 -3.06 1.74
C GLY A 59 6.46 -3.36 2.19
N ILE A 60 6.66 -4.15 3.26
CA ILE A 60 8.00 -4.57 3.71
C ILE A 60 8.63 -5.52 2.67
N VAL A 61 7.87 -6.51 2.21
CA VAL A 61 8.36 -7.47 1.19
C VAL A 61 8.67 -6.73 -0.11
N ASP A 62 7.82 -5.78 -0.51
CA ASP A 62 7.98 -5.00 -1.72
C ASP A 62 9.21 -4.07 -1.63
N MET A 63 9.49 -3.50 -0.44
CA MET A 63 10.71 -2.74 -0.18
C MET A 63 11.98 -3.60 -0.35
N VAL A 64 12.00 -4.80 0.23
CA VAL A 64 13.15 -5.72 0.15
C VAL A 64 13.37 -6.17 -1.30
N LEU A 65 12.30 -6.56 -1.99
CA LEU A 65 12.35 -6.95 -3.40
C LEU A 65 12.82 -5.80 -4.29
N PHE A 66 12.36 -4.57 -4.05
CA PHE A 66 12.81 -3.41 -4.82
C PHE A 66 14.31 -3.15 -4.64
N ILE A 67 14.83 -3.26 -3.41
CA ILE A 67 16.26 -3.13 -3.14
C ILE A 67 17.03 -4.26 -3.85
N ALA A 68 16.56 -5.51 -3.75
CA ALA A 68 17.20 -6.64 -4.41
C ALA A 68 17.26 -6.45 -5.93
N VAL A 69 16.17 -6.01 -6.57
CA VAL A 69 16.13 -5.73 -8.01
C VAL A 69 17.08 -4.58 -8.38
N LEU A 70 17.18 -3.52 -7.57
CA LEU A 70 18.12 -2.42 -7.82
C LEU A 70 19.60 -2.86 -7.70
N VAL A 71 19.92 -3.69 -6.70
CA VAL A 71 21.28 -4.20 -6.47
C VAL A 71 21.68 -5.18 -7.58
N LEU A 72 20.83 -6.18 -7.87
CA LEU A 72 21.07 -7.18 -8.91
C LEU A 72 21.10 -6.54 -10.31
N GLY A 73 20.21 -5.58 -10.57
CA GLY A 73 20.17 -4.84 -11.84
C GLY A 73 21.40 -3.97 -12.10
N ARG A 74 22.18 -3.64 -11.05
CA ARG A 74 23.46 -2.94 -11.20
C ARG A 74 24.55 -3.84 -11.76
N GLN A 75 24.47 -5.15 -11.49
CA GLN A 75 25.48 -6.14 -11.84
C GLN A 75 25.33 -6.61 -13.30
N GLU A 76 24.09 -6.80 -13.79
CA GLU A 76 23.85 -7.22 -15.18
C GLU A 76 23.64 -6.05 -16.14
N ARG A 77 24.72 -5.44 -16.63
CA ARG A 77 24.63 -4.38 -17.67
C ARG A 77 24.09 -4.89 -19.02
N TYR A 78 24.16 -6.19 -19.29
CA TYR A 78 23.95 -6.76 -20.63
C TYR A 78 22.48 -7.09 -20.97
N LYS A 79 21.58 -7.23 -19.99
CA LYS A 79 20.13 -7.50 -20.19
C LYS A 79 19.21 -6.34 -19.73
N ARG A 80 19.71 -5.10 -19.87
CA ARG A 80 19.01 -3.88 -19.44
C ARG A 80 17.58 -3.71 -19.99
N LYS A 81 17.28 -4.20 -21.20
CA LYS A 81 15.97 -3.97 -21.86
C LYS A 81 14.79 -4.61 -21.11
N LYS A 82 14.87 -5.90 -20.73
CA LYS A 82 13.79 -6.61 -20.01
C LYS A 82 13.70 -6.22 -18.52
N SER A 83 14.84 -5.87 -17.91
CA SER A 83 14.90 -5.51 -16.49
C SER A 83 14.04 -4.28 -16.14
N TYR A 84 14.04 -3.24 -16.97
CA TYR A 84 13.17 -2.06 -16.74
C TYR A 84 11.67 -2.38 -16.87
N GLN A 85 11.30 -3.33 -17.74
CA GLN A 85 9.93 -3.86 -17.90
C GLN A 85 9.41 -4.52 -16.65
N CYS A 86 10.19 -5.46 -16.12
CA CYS A 86 9.84 -6.11 -14.87
C CYS A 86 9.81 -5.11 -13.71
N LEU A 87 10.75 -4.16 -13.65
CA LEU A 87 10.78 -3.14 -12.59
C LEU A 87 9.52 -2.26 -12.60
N PHE A 88 9.11 -1.76 -13.78
CA PHE A 88 7.91 -0.92 -13.88
C PHE A 88 6.65 -1.70 -13.52
N LEU A 89 6.48 -2.92 -14.05
CA LEU A 89 5.34 -3.77 -13.72
C LEU A 89 5.32 -4.15 -12.23
N PHE A 90 6.48 -4.36 -11.64
CA PHE A 90 6.61 -4.61 -10.21
C PHE A 90 6.14 -3.41 -9.38
N VAL A 91 6.62 -2.21 -9.70
CA VAL A 91 6.22 -0.99 -8.99
C VAL A 91 4.73 -0.67 -9.18
N ALA A 92 4.22 -0.76 -10.42
CA ALA A 92 2.81 -0.49 -10.70
C ALA A 92 1.87 -1.55 -10.08
N GLY A 93 2.24 -2.82 -10.17
CA GLY A 93 1.39 -3.93 -9.73
C GLY A 93 1.49 -4.22 -8.23
N PHE A 94 2.68 -4.22 -7.65
CA PHE A 94 2.85 -4.59 -6.24
C PHE A 94 2.83 -3.36 -5.33
N VAL A 95 3.62 -2.34 -5.65
CA VAL A 95 3.78 -1.15 -4.77
C VAL A 95 2.56 -0.23 -4.82
N PHE A 96 1.95 -0.02 -5.99
CA PHE A 96 0.82 0.89 -6.14
C PHE A 96 -0.55 0.19 -6.02
N LEU A 97 -0.78 -0.89 -6.79
CA LEU A 97 -2.10 -1.51 -6.85
C LEU A 97 -2.53 -2.12 -5.51
N ARG A 98 -1.62 -2.69 -4.72
CA ARG A 98 -1.97 -3.29 -3.42
C ARG A 98 -2.55 -2.28 -2.42
N PRO A 99 -1.84 -1.21 -2.02
CA PRO A 99 -2.41 -0.24 -1.09
C PRO A 99 -3.63 0.47 -1.69
N PHE A 100 -3.69 0.62 -3.03
CA PHE A 100 -4.86 1.20 -3.69
C PHE A 100 -6.11 0.30 -3.57
N VAL A 101 -6.01 -1.00 -3.85
CA VAL A 101 -7.14 -1.94 -3.73
C VAL A 101 -7.62 -2.02 -2.28
N VAL A 102 -6.70 -2.07 -1.31
CA VAL A 102 -7.05 -2.07 0.11
C VAL A 102 -7.71 -0.76 0.52
N LEU A 103 -7.22 0.38 0.03
CA LEU A 103 -7.85 1.68 0.28
C LEU A 103 -9.28 1.70 -0.26
N VAL A 104 -9.49 1.33 -1.53
CA VAL A 104 -10.84 1.29 -2.13
C VAL A 104 -11.75 0.34 -1.37
N TYR A 105 -11.28 -0.86 -1.04
CA TYR A 105 -12.07 -1.84 -0.31
C TYR A 105 -12.47 -1.35 1.08
N THR A 106 -11.53 -0.77 1.84
CA THR A 106 -11.81 -0.24 3.18
C THR A 106 -12.79 0.93 3.14
N TYR A 107 -12.72 1.80 2.14
CA TYR A 107 -13.70 2.88 1.96
C TYR A 107 -15.08 2.36 1.55
N VAL A 108 -15.14 1.38 0.65
CA VAL A 108 -16.41 0.77 0.23
C VAL A 108 -17.07 0.04 1.41
N GLU A 109 -16.32 -0.79 2.13
CA GLU A 109 -16.84 -1.54 3.27
C GLU A 109 -17.29 -0.62 4.40
N TYR A 110 -16.53 0.46 4.69
CA TYR A 110 -16.94 1.49 5.64
C TYR A 110 -18.23 2.20 5.19
N GLY A 111 -18.32 2.57 3.91
CA GLY A 111 -19.50 3.25 3.35
C GLY A 111 -20.77 2.38 3.40
N SER A 112 -20.64 1.07 3.19
CA SER A 112 -21.76 0.13 3.32
C SER A 112 -22.21 -0.02 4.77
N ALA A 113 -21.27 -0.13 5.72
CA ALA A 113 -21.59 -0.27 7.14
C ALA A 113 -22.32 0.95 7.74
N VAL A 114 -22.01 2.16 7.26
CA VAL A 114 -22.70 3.40 7.71
C VAL A 114 -24.13 3.49 7.15
N LYS A 115 -24.39 2.94 5.96
CA LYS A 115 -25.74 2.95 5.36
C LYS A 115 -26.66 1.93 6.05
N ASP A 116 -26.15 0.73 6.32
CA ASP A 116 -26.95 -0.34 6.95
C ASP A 116 -27.21 -0.11 8.45
N SER A 117 -26.40 0.70 9.13
CA SER A 117 -26.60 1.04 10.54
C SER A 117 -27.78 1.99 10.81
N THR A 118 -28.35 2.61 9.77
CA THR A 118 -29.57 3.45 9.90
C THR A 118 -30.87 2.65 9.78
N VAL A 119 -30.82 1.36 9.42
CA VAL A 119 -32.01 0.54 9.15
C VAL A 119 -31.94 -0.75 9.98
N LEU A 120 -32.63 -0.74 11.12
CA LEU A 120 -32.87 -1.86 12.05
C LEU A 120 -31.66 -2.42 12.83
N GLY A 121 -31.64 -2.08 14.12
CA GLY A 121 -30.63 -2.42 15.12
C GLY A 121 -30.53 -3.88 15.58
N ASP A 122 -30.58 -4.87 14.68
CA ASP A 122 -30.20 -6.25 15.01
C ASP A 122 -29.59 -7.06 13.84
N ALA A 123 -29.57 -6.53 12.61
CA ALA A 123 -29.07 -7.26 11.42
C ALA A 123 -28.11 -6.45 10.52
N GLY A 124 -27.69 -5.26 10.97
CA GLY A 124 -26.81 -4.37 10.20
C GLY A 124 -25.34 -4.83 10.21
N TYR A 125 -24.68 -4.74 9.05
CA TYR A 125 -23.28 -5.11 8.89
C TYR A 125 -22.37 -4.08 9.60
N MET A 126 -21.62 -4.50 10.61
CA MET A 126 -20.79 -3.60 11.43
C MET A 126 -19.31 -3.88 11.25
N THR A 127 -18.54 -2.85 10.90
CA THR A 127 -17.06 -2.93 10.82
C THR A 127 -16.43 -2.71 12.20
N VAL A 128 -15.20 -3.20 12.39
CA VAL A 128 -14.41 -2.99 13.62
C VAL A 128 -14.25 -1.51 13.94
N GLU A 129 -14.05 -0.66 12.91
CA GLU A 129 -13.99 0.80 13.08
C GLU A 129 -15.32 1.35 13.61
N SER A 130 -16.44 1.05 12.93
CA SER A 130 -17.76 1.58 13.33
C SER A 130 -18.18 1.11 14.73
N TRP A 131 -17.87 -0.14 15.09
CA TRP A 131 -18.13 -0.69 16.42
C TRP A 131 -17.26 -0.03 17.49
N ALA A 132 -15.95 0.07 17.26
CA ALA A 132 -15.04 0.70 18.21
C ALA A 132 -15.40 2.18 18.45
N CYS A 133 -15.83 2.88 17.40
CA CYS A 133 -16.24 4.27 17.50
C CYS A 133 -17.62 4.43 18.15
N SER A 134 -18.55 3.47 18.01
CA SER A 134 -19.87 3.53 18.66
C SER A 134 -19.82 3.13 20.15
N VAL A 135 -18.94 2.20 20.52
CA VAL A 135 -18.76 1.73 21.91
C VAL A 135 -17.82 2.63 22.72
N GLY A 136 -17.26 3.68 22.10
CA GLY A 136 -16.20 4.56 22.61
C GLY A 136 -16.45 5.29 23.95
N LEU A 137 -17.54 5.00 24.66
CA LEU A 137 -17.80 5.38 26.05
C LEU A 137 -17.11 4.44 27.07
N VAL A 138 -16.66 3.25 26.67
CA VAL A 138 -15.90 2.32 27.52
C VAL A 138 -14.40 2.57 27.34
N ASP A 139 -13.67 2.73 28.45
CA ASP A 139 -12.22 2.98 28.44
C ASP A 139 -11.47 1.92 27.60
N GLY A 140 -10.77 2.38 26.56
CA GLY A 140 -9.98 1.56 25.63
C GLY A 140 -10.60 1.37 24.23
N ALA A 141 -11.93 1.39 24.08
CA ALA A 141 -12.58 1.30 22.76
C ALA A 141 -12.36 2.59 21.91
N SER A 142 -12.28 3.74 22.58
CA SER A 142 -11.96 5.03 21.94
C SER A 142 -10.54 5.07 21.33
N MET A 143 -9.59 4.38 21.95
CA MET A 143 -8.22 4.23 21.43
C MET A 143 -8.21 3.36 20.17
N LEU A 144 -8.96 2.25 20.19
CA LEU A 144 -9.13 1.36 19.04
C LEU A 144 -9.71 2.10 17.81
N CYS A 145 -10.75 2.92 18.02
CA CYS A 145 -11.33 3.77 16.98
C CYS A 145 -10.30 4.73 16.37
N ARG A 146 -9.47 5.39 17.20
CA ARG A 146 -8.43 6.32 16.72
C ARG A 146 -7.35 5.61 15.94
N GLU A 147 -6.90 4.43 16.38
CA GLU A 147 -5.82 3.68 15.73
C GLU A 147 -6.25 3.12 14.38
N VAL A 148 -7.44 2.51 14.28
CA VAL A 148 -7.96 2.00 13.00
C VAL A 148 -8.17 3.14 12.01
N ARG A 149 -8.72 4.26 12.48
CA ARG A 149 -8.87 5.46 11.67
C ARG A 149 -7.51 6.00 11.20
N ALA A 150 -6.53 6.07 12.09
CA ALA A 150 -5.18 6.50 11.74
C ALA A 150 -4.53 5.58 10.69
N ALA A 151 -4.65 4.27 10.83
CA ALA A 151 -4.15 3.30 9.86
C ALA A 151 -4.79 3.48 8.47
N ARG A 152 -6.10 3.75 8.41
CA ARG A 152 -6.80 4.05 7.15
C ARG A 152 -6.30 5.35 6.51
N TYR A 153 -6.11 6.41 7.29
CA TYR A 153 -5.58 7.67 6.77
C TYR A 153 -4.12 7.58 6.35
N LEU A 154 -3.32 6.71 6.98
CA LEU A 154 -1.94 6.40 6.59
C LEU A 154 -1.83 5.70 5.23
N LEU A 155 -2.87 5.00 4.77
CA LEU A 155 -2.87 4.41 3.42
C LEU A 155 -2.93 5.48 2.31
N ILE A 156 -3.52 6.65 2.56
CA ILE A 156 -3.59 7.73 1.56
C ILE A 156 -2.20 8.23 1.15
N PRO A 157 -1.31 8.68 2.07
CA PRO A 157 0.03 9.11 1.69
C PRO A 157 0.85 7.97 1.10
N ILE A 158 0.64 6.71 1.50
CA ILE A 158 1.28 5.54 0.86
C ILE A 158 0.89 5.46 -0.62
N VAL A 159 -0.41 5.56 -0.94
CA VAL A 159 -0.91 5.52 -2.33
C VAL A 159 -0.38 6.72 -3.13
N VAL A 160 -0.34 7.92 -2.54
CA VAL A 160 0.19 9.12 -3.19
C VAL A 160 1.69 8.95 -3.50
N LEU A 161 2.50 8.50 -2.54
CA LEU A 161 3.93 8.25 -2.75
C LEU A 161 4.17 7.14 -3.77
N ALA A 162 3.38 6.07 -3.74
CA ALA A 162 3.45 5.00 -4.72
C ALA A 162 3.09 5.49 -6.14
N ALA A 163 2.10 6.38 -6.28
CA ALA A 163 1.75 6.98 -7.57
C ALA A 163 2.90 7.83 -8.12
N VAL A 164 3.56 8.63 -7.26
CA VAL A 164 4.75 9.40 -7.64
C VAL A 164 5.88 8.45 -8.07
N LEU A 165 6.10 7.35 -7.35
CA LEU A 165 7.12 6.35 -7.69
C LEU A 165 6.85 5.72 -9.06
N VAL A 166 5.61 5.36 -9.37
CA VAL A 166 5.19 4.87 -10.70
C VAL A 166 5.43 5.94 -11.77
N GLY A 167 5.09 7.20 -11.50
CA GLY A 167 5.30 8.32 -12.42
C GLY A 167 6.78 8.52 -12.76
N VAL A 168 7.65 8.51 -11.75
CA VAL A 168 9.11 8.61 -11.94
C VAL A 168 9.65 7.41 -12.73
N ALA A 169 9.24 6.19 -12.38
CA ALA A 169 9.63 4.98 -13.10
C ALA A 169 9.18 5.00 -14.58
N GLY A 170 7.95 5.45 -14.84
CA GLY A 170 7.40 5.63 -16.18
C GLY A 170 8.10 6.73 -16.98
N TRP A 171 8.51 7.81 -16.32
CA TRP A 171 9.31 8.86 -16.96
C TRP A 171 10.67 8.32 -17.41
N ILE A 172 11.37 7.59 -16.54
CA ILE A 172 12.66 6.94 -16.86
C ILE A 172 12.49 5.99 -18.03
N TRP A 173 11.41 5.21 -18.03
CA TRP A 173 11.08 4.33 -19.14
C TRP A 173 10.95 5.08 -20.45
N LYS A 174 10.11 6.12 -20.48
CA LYS A 174 9.82 6.92 -21.68
C LYS A 174 11.10 7.54 -22.24
N VAL A 175 11.94 8.12 -21.37
CA VAL A 175 13.24 8.69 -21.76
C VAL A 175 14.18 7.60 -22.30
N SER A 176 14.19 6.41 -21.68
CA SER A 176 14.98 5.27 -22.16
C SER A 176 14.51 4.77 -23.52
N TRP A 177 13.21 4.80 -23.79
CA TRP A 177 12.61 4.42 -25.07
C TRP A 177 12.97 5.40 -26.18
N ARG A 178 12.78 6.72 -25.95
CA ARG A 178 13.08 7.74 -26.97
C ARG A 178 14.56 7.74 -27.42
N LYS A 179 15.49 7.45 -26.50
CA LYS A 179 16.91 7.30 -26.86
C LYS A 179 17.21 6.10 -27.76
N ARG A 180 16.30 5.11 -27.85
CA ARG A 180 16.46 3.92 -28.70
C ARG A 180 16.07 4.21 -30.13
N GLU A 181 14.93 4.86 -30.35
CA GLU A 181 14.47 5.23 -31.70
C GLU A 181 15.56 6.01 -32.45
N VAL A 182 16.16 7.00 -31.78
CA VAL A 182 17.27 7.80 -32.33
C VAL A 182 18.55 7.00 -32.62
N LYS A 183 18.77 5.88 -31.92
CA LYS A 183 19.97 5.04 -32.12
C LYS A 183 19.75 4.04 -33.26
N ASP A 184 18.55 3.47 -33.35
CA ASP A 184 18.19 2.52 -34.40
C ASP A 184 18.12 3.23 -35.77
N GLU A 185 17.56 4.45 -35.85
CA GLU A 185 17.60 5.30 -37.06
C GLU A 185 19.02 5.65 -37.52
N ARG A 186 19.96 5.82 -36.58
CA ARG A 186 21.35 6.16 -36.90
C ARG A 186 22.10 4.98 -37.51
N ASN A 187 21.78 3.76 -37.06
CA ASN A 187 22.39 2.54 -37.57
C ASN A 187 21.82 2.18 -38.95
N SER A 188 20.52 2.39 -39.21
CA SER A 188 19.91 2.14 -40.52
C SER A 188 20.40 3.07 -41.63
N ASN A 189 20.92 4.25 -41.28
CA ASN A 189 21.47 5.21 -42.25
C ASN A 189 22.95 4.98 -42.58
N GLN A 190 23.60 3.99 -41.94
CA GLN A 190 25.01 3.64 -42.17
C GLN A 190 25.21 2.35 -42.98
N GLU A 191 24.12 1.63 -43.30
CA GLU A 191 24.08 0.50 -44.23
C GLU A 191 23.60 0.95 -45.61
#